data_AF-A0A378A4Q9-F1
#
_entry.id   AF-A0A378A4Q9-F1
#
_cell.length_a   1.000
_cell.length_b   1.000
_cell.length_c   1.000
_cell.angle_alpha   90.00
_cell.angle_beta   90.00
_cell.angle_gamma   90.00
#
_symmetry.space_group_name_H-M   'P 1'
#
loop_
_entity.id
_entity.type
_entity.pdbx_description
1 polymer ?
#
loop_
_entity_poly.entity_id
_entity_poly.type
_entity_poly.pdbx_seq_one_letter_code
_entity_poly.pdbx_strand_id
1 'polypeptide(L)' 'MTLLERYNIDTYGLNAVVIGASNIVGRPMSMELLLAGCTTTVTHRLQKTCAIMSKTPTC' A
#
# COMPACT_ATOMS: atom_id res chain seq x y z
N MET A 1 -11.77 -1.44 5.18
CA MET A 1 -10.67 -2.40 5.01
C MET A 1 -11.06 -3.76 5.60
N THR A 2 -12.15 -4.36 5.13
CA THR A 2 -12.84 -5.45 5.84
C THR A 2 -12.03 -6.74 5.97
N LEU A 3 -11.18 -7.05 4.99
CA LEU A 3 -10.31 -8.22 5.08
C LEU A 3 -9.24 -8.04 6.17
N LEU A 4 -8.54 -6.90 6.17
CA LEU A 4 -7.48 -6.58 7.13
C LEU A 4 -8.04 -6.45 8.56
N GLU A 5 -9.21 -5.83 8.69
CA GLU A 5 -9.96 -5.73 9.95
C GLU A 5 -10.33 -7.11 10.51
N ARG A 6 -10.76 -8.05 9.67
CA ARG A 6 -11.09 -9.43 10.10
C ARG A 6 -9.89 -10.23 10.59
N TYR A 7 -8.70 -9.94 10.07
CA TYR A 7 -7.45 -10.54 10.57
C TYR A 7 -6.84 -9.75 11.74
N ASN A 8 -7.53 -8.70 12.22
CA ASN A 8 -7.09 -7.84 13.31
C ASN A 8 -5.65 -7.31 13.10
N ILE A 9 -5.32 -7.00 11.84
CA ILE A 9 -4.02 -6.43 11.47
C ILE A 9 -4.11 -4.93 11.68
N ASP A 10 -3.36 -4.42 12.65
CA ASP A 10 -3.20 -2.98 12.80
C ASP A 10 -2.35 -2.44 11.65
N THR A 11 -2.94 -1.55 10.87
CA THR A 11 -2.29 -0.95 9.70
C THR A 11 -1.60 0.37 10.04
N TYR A 12 -1.84 0.91 11.24
CA TYR A 12 -1.29 2.19 11.64
C TYR A 12 0.25 2.17 11.70
N GLY A 13 0.90 3.14 11.05
CA GLY A 13 2.36 3.26 11.01
C GLY A 13 3.07 2.22 10.13
N LEU A 14 2.34 1.31 9.47
CA LEU A 14 2.93 0.35 8.54
C LEU A 14 3.22 0.98 7.18
N ASN A 15 4.27 0.49 6.53
CA ASN A 15 4.60 0.81 5.14
C ASN A 15 3.91 -0.19 4.21
N ALA A 16 2.88 0.26 3.49
CA ALA A 16 2.11 -0.56 2.56
C ALA A 16 2.46 -0.22 1.09
N VAL A 17 2.82 -1.23 0.30
CA VAL A 17 3.10 -1.06 -1.13
C VAL A 17 1.88 -1.51 -1.95
N VAL A 18 1.28 -0.58 -2.69
CA VAL A 18 0.16 -0.84 -3.58
C VAL A 18 0.68 -1.04 -5.00
N ILE A 19 0.43 -2.21 -5.59
CA ILE A 19 0.85 -2.52 -6.96
C ILE A 19 -0.35 -2.33 -7.90
N GLY A 20 -0.31 -1.27 -8.68
CA GLY A 20 -1.35 -0.85 -9.62
C GLY A 20 -1.89 0.53 -9.30
N ALA A 21 -2.01 1.39 -10.32
CA ALA A 21 -2.54 2.76 -10.22
C ALA A 21 -3.94 2.90 -10.87
N SER A 22 -4.67 1.79 -10.94
CA SER A 22 -6.00 1.72 -11.56
C SER A 22 -7.02 2.55 -10.79
N ASN A 23 -8.00 3.10 -11.51
CA ASN A 23 -9.02 3.96 -10.92
C ASN A 23 -10.02 3.21 -10.03
N ILE A 24 -10.20 1.90 -10.25
CA ILE A 24 -11.20 1.08 -9.54
C ILE A 24 -10.66 0.53 -8.22
N VAL A 25 -9.36 0.18 -8.15
CA VAL A 25 -8.79 -0.54 -7.00
C VAL A 25 -7.54 0.14 -6.45
N GLY A 26 -6.52 0.37 -7.28
CA GLY A 26 -5.22 0.87 -6.81
C GLY A 26 -5.29 2.24 -6.11
N ARG A 27 -5.90 3.23 -6.76
CA ARG A 27 -6.08 4.58 -6.20
C ARG A 27 -6.97 4.61 -4.96
N PRO A 28 -8.20 4.04 -4.97
CA PRO A 28 -9.02 4.07 -3.76
C PRO A 28 -8.36 3.30 -2.61
N MET A 29 -7.66 2.19 -2.88
CA MET A 29 -6.97 1.44 -1.82
C MET A 29 -5.81 2.23 -1.19
N SER A 30 -5.07 3.02 -1.97
CA SER A 30 -4.05 3.92 -1.41
C SER A 30 -4.65 5.00 -0.50
N MET A 31 -5.83 5.53 -0.85
CA MET A 31 -6.52 6.54 -0.03
C MET A 31 -7.01 5.94 1.29
N GLU A 32 -7.61 4.74 1.24
CA GLU A 32 -8.08 4.03 2.43
C GLU A 32 -6.95 3.66 3.39
N LEU A 33 -5.81 3.20 2.88
CA LEU A 33 -4.62 2.93 3.69
C LEU A 33 -4.04 4.20 4.30
N LEU A 34 -4.03 5.31 3.56
CA LEU A 34 -3.57 6.60 4.09
C LEU A 34 -4.47 7.09 5.22
N LEU A 35 -5.79 6.96 5.07
CA LEU A 35 -6.77 7.28 6.11
C LEU A 35 -6.65 6.36 7.33
N ALA A 36 -6.25 5.10 7.12
CA ALA A 36 -5.93 4.16 8.19
C ALA A 36 -4.57 4.42 8.87
N GLY A 37 -3.84 5.48 8.48
CA GLY A 37 -2.58 5.89 9.07
C GLY A 37 -1.36 5.10 8.58
N CYS A 38 -1.45 4.46 7.41
CA CYS A 38 -0.31 3.81 6.75
C CYS A 38 0.51 4.80 5.92
N THR A 39 1.79 4.51 5.76
CA THR A 39 2.60 5.09 4.68
C THR A 39 2.40 4.24 3.44
N THR A 40 1.77 4.80 2.41
CA THR A 40 1.46 4.06 1.17
C THR A 40 2.39 4.43 0.03
N THR A 41 2.91 3.42 -0.67
CA THR A 41 3.67 3.62 -1.90
C THR A 41 2.97 2.95 -3.08
N VAL A 42 2.49 3.74 -4.03
CA VAL A 42 1.83 3.23 -5.24
C VAL A 42 2.86 2.99 -6.34
N THR A 43 2.83 1.80 -6.93
CA THR A 43 3.68 1.42 -8.05
C THR A 43 2.83 1.01 -9.26
N HIS A 44 3.35 1.18 -10.46
CA HIS A 44 2.68 0.77 -11.70
C HIS A 44 3.73 0.28 -12.71
N ARG A 45 3.32 -0.45 -13.76
CA ARG A 45 4.23 -1.06 -14.74
C ARG A 45 5.22 -0.09 -15.41
N LEU A 46 4.89 1.19 -15.42
CA LEU A 46 5.70 2.25 -16.02
C LEU A 46 6.87 2.67 -15.11
N GLN A 47 6.84 2.28 -13.83
CA GLN A 47 7.84 2.64 -12.84
C GLN A 47 8.95 1.60 -12.80
N LYS A 48 10.16 2.05 -13.08
CA LYS A 48 11.34 1.21 -13.33
C LYS A 48 11.91 0.51 -12.08
N THR A 49 11.32 0.65 -10.90
CA THR A 49 12.00 0.34 -9.62
C THR A 49 11.26 -0.59 -8.64
N CYS A 50 10.15 -1.24 -9.07
CA CYS A 50 9.30 -2.03 -8.17
C CYS A 50 10.04 -3.10 -7.33
N ALA A 51 11.16 -3.64 -7.81
CA ALA A 51 11.92 -4.68 -7.11
C ALA A 51 12.75 -4.18 -5.91
N ILE A 52 12.99 -2.87 -5.80
CA ILE A 52 13.81 -2.27 -4.73
C ILE A 52 12.92 -1.96 -3.51
N MET A 53 11.70 -1.45 -3.71
CA MET A 53 10.81 -1.10 -2.60
C MET A 53 10.10 -2.29 -1.94
N SER A 54 10.02 -3.45 -2.60
CA SER A 54 9.62 -4.68 -1.92
C SER A 54 10.73 -5.26 -1.04
N LYS A 55 11.95 -4.72 -1.15
CA LYS A 55 13.15 -5.13 -0.41
C LYS A 55 13.68 -4.04 0.51
N THR A 56 13.05 -2.87 0.59
CA THR A 56 13.50 -1.86 1.54
C THR A 56 13.21 -2.37 2.94
N PRO A 57 14.24 -2.65 3.76
CA PRO A 57 14.03 -2.75 5.17
C PRO A 57 13.47 -1.39 5.59
N THR A 58 12.38 -1.38 6.34
CA THR A 58 12.15 -0.33 7.33
C THR A 58 13.49 0.05 7.97
N CYS A 59 13.72 1.34 8.18
CA CYS A 59 14.88 1.93 8.86
C CYS A 59 15.80 0.95 9.61
#